data_AF-A0AAP9SNV2-F1
#
_entry.id   AF-A0AAP9SNV2-F1
#
_cell.length_a   1.000
_cell.length_b   1.000
_cell.length_c   1.000
_cell.angle_alpha   90.00
_cell.angle_beta   90.00
_cell.angle_gamma   90.00
#
_symmetry.space_group_name_H-M   'P 1'
#
loop_
_entity.id
_entity.type
_entity.pdbx_description
1 polymer ?
#
loop_
_entity_poly.entity_id
_entity_poly.type
_entity_poly.pdbx_seq_one_letter_code
_entity_poly.pdbx_strand_id
1 'polypeptide(L)'
;MKKLYDLVLLAARIADGLVSLTRNYSLDNPWVIQAFQRLLVVSGILIAALSASLWHMSATLQEDVVQLQNLDQAQVLSTTIAAATLNTQAALCGVVVAVLNGLYFWLESLNVKD
;
A
#
# COMPACT_ATOMS: atom_id res chain seq x y z
N MET A 1 -24.33 13.31 -5.14
CA MET A 1 -24.37 12.20 -4.15
C MET A 1 -24.78 10.85 -4.75
N LYS A 2 -25.80 10.75 -5.61
CA LYS A 2 -26.18 9.47 -6.28
C LYS A 2 -25.00 8.74 -6.97
N LYS A 3 -24.19 9.44 -7.76
CA LYS A 3 -23.02 8.85 -8.45
C LYS A 3 -21.98 8.23 -7.51
N LEU A 4 -21.76 8.83 -6.33
CA LEU A 4 -20.80 8.30 -5.36
C LEU A 4 -21.36 7.03 -4.69
N TYR A 5 -22.66 7.04 -4.38
CA TYR A 5 -23.37 5.88 -3.86
C TYR A 5 -23.37 4.71 -4.85
N ASP A 6 -23.61 4.97 -6.13
CA ASP A 6 -23.60 3.94 -7.18
C ASP A 6 -22.22 3.30 -7.34
N LEU A 7 -21.14 4.10 -7.24
CA LEU A 7 -19.76 3.59 -7.27
C LEU A 7 -19.43 2.74 -6.05
N VAL A 8 -19.83 3.17 -4.86
CA VAL A 8 -19.62 2.39 -3.62
C VAL A 8 -20.42 1.08 -3.66
N LEU A 9 -21.66 1.12 -4.16
CA LEU A 9 -22.49 -0.07 -4.30
C LEU A 9 -21.91 -1.05 -5.32
N LEU A 10 -21.39 -0.55 -6.45
CA LEU A 10 -20.72 -1.38 -7.44
C LEU A 10 -19.45 -2.04 -6.86
N ALA A 11 -18.64 -1.27 -6.14
CA ALA A 11 -17.44 -1.78 -5.49
C ALA A 11 -17.78 -2.87 -4.45
N ALA A 12 -18.84 -2.67 -3.66
CA ALA A 12 -19.30 -3.66 -2.69
C ALA A 12 -19.77 -4.97 -3.36
N ARG A 13 -20.51 -4.89 -4.48
CA ARG A 13 -20.95 -6.07 -5.23
C ARG A 13 -19.79 -6.84 -5.86
N ILE A 14 -18.80 -6.14 -6.38
CA ILE A 14 -17.59 -6.77 -6.93
C ILE A 14 -16.81 -7.47 -5.81
N ALA A 15 -16.66 -6.81 -4.65
CA ALA A 15 -16.03 -7.40 -3.50
C ALA A 15 -16.74 -8.70 -3.06
N ASP A 16 -18.07 -8.68 -2.98
CA ASP A 16 -18.88 -9.85 -2.58
C ASP A 16 -18.75 -11.03 -3.57
N GLY A 17 -18.69 -10.74 -4.88
CA GLY A 17 -18.43 -11.74 -5.91
C GLY A 17 -17.02 -12.35 -5.79
N LEU A 18 -16.01 -11.53 -5.53
CA LEU A 18 -14.62 -11.99 -5.30
C LEU A 18 -14.49 -12.82 -4.03
N VAL A 19 -15.19 -12.43 -2.95
CA VAL A 19 -15.27 -13.21 -1.70
C VAL A 19 -15.81 -14.61 -1.98
N SER A 20 -16.94 -14.69 -2.69
CA SER A 20 -17.61 -15.96 -3.00
C SER A 20 -16.74 -16.89 -3.87
N LEU A 21 -16.10 -16.34 -4.89
CA LEU A 21 -15.14 -17.07 -5.75
C LEU A 21 -13.94 -17.58 -4.95
N THR A 22 -13.34 -16.71 -4.12
CA THR A 22 -12.17 -17.06 -3.31
C THR A 22 -12.51 -18.14 -2.30
N ARG A 23 -13.68 -18.05 -1.65
CA ARG A 23 -14.15 -19.05 -0.70
C ARG A 23 -14.33 -20.42 -1.36
N ASN A 24 -15.05 -20.47 -2.48
CA ASN A 24 -15.30 -21.73 -3.19
C ASN A 24 -13.99 -22.37 -3.67
N TYR A 25 -13.09 -21.59 -4.29
CA TYR A 25 -11.80 -22.10 -4.72
C TYR A 25 -10.91 -22.57 -3.56
N SER A 26 -10.99 -21.89 -2.41
CA SER A 26 -10.20 -22.24 -1.21
C SER A 26 -10.71 -23.51 -0.52
N LEU A 27 -12.02 -23.79 -0.58
CA LEU A 27 -12.58 -25.06 -0.11
C LEU A 27 -12.04 -26.24 -0.91
N ASP A 28 -11.89 -26.06 -2.23
CA ASP A 28 -11.32 -27.09 -3.12
C ASP A 28 -9.78 -27.21 -2.97
N ASN A 29 -9.10 -26.15 -2.50
CA ASN A 29 -7.65 -26.08 -2.40
C ASN A 29 -7.17 -25.45 -1.07
N PRO A 30 -7.11 -26.23 0.04
CA PRO A 30 -6.86 -25.70 1.38
C PRO A 30 -5.45 -25.09 1.57
N TRP A 31 -4.50 -25.38 0.69
CA TRP A 31 -3.15 -24.82 0.73
C TRP A 31 -3.09 -23.37 0.19
N VAL A 32 -4.09 -22.94 -0.60
CA VAL A 32 -4.08 -21.66 -1.31
C VAL A 32 -4.11 -20.48 -0.35
N ILE A 33 -4.96 -20.53 0.70
CA ILE A 33 -5.06 -19.46 1.70
C ILE A 33 -3.71 -19.24 2.38
N GLN A 34 -3.05 -20.31 2.82
CA GLN A 34 -1.73 -20.21 3.49
C GLN A 34 -0.64 -19.70 2.55
N ALA A 35 -0.63 -20.15 1.29
CA ALA A 35 0.32 -19.66 0.29
C ALA A 35 0.11 -18.16 0.00
N PHE A 36 -1.14 -17.73 -0.12
CA PHE A 36 -1.50 -16.33 -0.35
C PHE A 36 -1.13 -15.45 0.85
N GLN A 37 -1.39 -15.91 2.08
CA GLN A 37 -0.98 -15.21 3.31
C GLN A 37 0.54 -15.01 3.38
N ARG A 38 1.33 -16.05 3.08
CA ARG A 38 2.80 -15.92 3.03
C ARG A 38 3.25 -14.93 1.96
N LEU A 39 2.62 -14.95 0.79
CA LEU A 39 2.91 -14.01 -0.29
C LEU A 39 2.59 -12.56 0.11
N LEU A 40 1.46 -12.33 0.78
CA LEU A 40 1.08 -11.01 1.30
C LEU A 40 2.10 -10.47 2.32
N VAL A 41 2.56 -11.32 3.24
CA VAL A 41 3.59 -10.95 4.23
C VAL A 41 4.90 -10.58 3.56
N VAL A 42 5.41 -11.43 2.65
CA VAL A 42 6.67 -11.16 1.94
C VAL A 42 6.56 -9.89 1.10
N SER A 43 5.45 -9.71 0.39
CA SER A 43 5.21 -8.50 -0.40
C SER A 43 5.12 -7.26 0.48
N GLY A 44 4.46 -7.34 1.63
CA GLY A 44 4.36 -6.25 2.60
C GLY A 44 5.73 -5.82 3.13
N ILE A 45 6.62 -6.77 3.44
CA ILE A 45 7.98 -6.49 3.89
C ILE A 45 8.78 -5.75 2.80
N LEU A 46 8.71 -6.21 1.55
CA LEU A 46 9.41 -5.57 0.42
C LEU A 46 8.92 -4.14 0.19
N ILE A 47 7.60 -3.92 0.23
CA ILE A 47 7.02 -2.59 0.06
C ILE A 47 7.38 -1.67 1.23
N ALA A 48 7.41 -2.19 2.47
CA ALA A 48 7.85 -1.43 3.63
C ALA A 48 9.33 -1.01 3.51
N ALA A 49 10.21 -1.90 3.03
CA ALA A 49 11.61 -1.57 2.77
C ALA A 49 11.76 -0.49 1.68
N LEU A 50 10.98 -0.59 0.60
CA LEU A 50 10.94 0.45 -0.43
C LEU A 50 10.43 1.79 0.12
N SER A 51 9.37 1.77 0.93
CA SER A 51 8.85 2.97 1.62
C SER A 51 9.94 3.62 2.48
N ALA A 52 10.65 2.84 3.29
CA ALA A 52 11.75 3.34 4.11
C ALA A 52 12.88 3.96 3.28
N SER A 53 13.24 3.35 2.14
CA SER A 53 14.25 3.90 1.24
C SER A 53 13.84 5.26 0.64
N LEU A 54 12.56 5.42 0.30
CA LEU A 54 12.02 6.68 -0.22
C LEU A 54 12.00 7.78 0.85
N TRP A 55 11.62 7.44 2.09
CA TRP A 55 11.71 8.34 3.24
C TRP A 55 13.15 8.81 3.47
N HIS A 56 14.12 7.90 3.40
CA HIS A 56 15.53 8.25 3.55
C HIS A 56 16.02 9.19 2.44
N MET A 57 15.70 8.89 1.18
CA MET A 57 16.09 9.76 0.05
C MET A 57 15.46 11.16 0.16
N SER A 58 14.19 11.24 0.57
CA SER A 58 13.52 12.51 0.82
C SER A 58 14.20 13.31 1.94
N ALA A 59 14.57 12.66 3.05
CA ALA A 59 15.27 13.31 4.15
C ALA A 59 16.65 13.85 3.72
N THR A 60 17.42 13.06 2.97
CA THR A 60 18.73 13.49 2.45
C THR A 60 18.60 14.73 1.55
N LEU A 61 17.61 14.76 0.65
CA LEU A 61 17.37 15.93 -0.20
C LEU A 61 17.01 17.19 0.61
N GLN A 62 16.31 17.04 1.73
CA GLN A 62 15.97 18.17 2.61
C GLN A 62 17.20 18.64 3.40
N GLU A 63 18.05 17.73 3.85
CA GLU A 63 19.32 18.07 4.53
C GLU A 63 20.28 18.81 3.60
N ASP A 64 20.42 18.37 2.35
CA ASP A 64 21.26 19.02 1.34
C ASP A 64 20.86 20.49 1.09
N VAL A 65 19.55 20.77 1.09
CA VAL A 65 19.03 22.14 0.93
C VAL A 65 19.36 23.02 2.14
N VAL A 66 19.32 22.47 3.36
CA VAL A 66 19.60 23.22 4.60
C VAL A 66 21.09 23.55 4.75
N GLN A 67 21.97 22.68 4.24
CA GLN A 67 23.42 22.83 4.42
C GLN A 67 24.07 23.81 3.41
N LEU A 68 23.41 24.15 2.31
CA LEU A 68 23.97 25.04 1.29
C LEU A 68 23.69 26.52 1.59
N GLN A 69 24.74 27.28 1.88
CA GLN A 69 24.64 28.68 2.32
C GLN A 69 24.37 29.73 1.22
N ASN A 70 24.23 29.36 -0.06
CA ASN A 70 23.97 30.29 -1.17
C ASN A 70 23.18 29.62 -2.32
N LEU A 71 21.98 29.11 -2.05
CA LEU A 71 21.18 28.44 -3.09
C LEU A 71 20.37 29.43 -3.94
N ASP A 72 20.37 29.19 -5.26
CA ASP A 72 19.36 29.74 -6.17
C ASP A 72 17.97 29.29 -5.71
N GLN A 73 17.06 30.24 -5.54
CA GLN A 73 15.70 30.01 -5.04
C GLN A 73 14.94 28.99 -5.92
N ALA A 74 15.25 28.94 -7.23
CA ALA A 74 14.69 27.96 -8.14
C ALA A 74 15.13 26.52 -7.79
N GLN A 75 16.39 26.35 -7.39
CA GLN A 75 16.94 25.04 -7.01
C GLN A 75 16.34 24.54 -5.69
N VAL A 76 16.24 25.41 -4.67
CA VAL A 76 15.57 25.11 -3.39
C VAL A 76 14.15 24.59 -3.63
N LEU A 77 13.38 25.30 -4.46
CA LEU A 77 12.01 24.94 -4.76
C LEU A 77 11.93 23.57 -5.45
N SER A 78 12.77 23.33 -6.46
CA SER A 78 12.79 22.06 -7.19
C SER A 78 13.11 20.87 -6.29
N THR A 79 14.10 21.00 -5.40
CA THR A 79 14.50 19.94 -4.47
C THR A 79 13.42 19.71 -3.41
N THR A 80 12.78 20.77 -2.92
CA THR A 80 11.67 20.66 -1.97
C THR A 80 10.48 19.91 -2.57
N ILE A 81 10.12 20.20 -3.82
CA ILE A 81 9.05 19.49 -4.54
C ILE A 81 9.43 18.02 -4.74
N ALA A 82 10.68 17.74 -5.11
CA ALA A 82 11.16 16.37 -5.27
C ALA A 82 11.07 15.58 -3.96
N ALA A 83 11.54 16.15 -2.85
CA ALA A 83 11.45 15.53 -1.52
C ALA A 83 10.00 15.30 -1.08
N ALA A 84 9.12 16.29 -1.27
CA ALA A 84 7.68 16.13 -0.98
C ALA A 84 7.01 15.03 -1.81
N THR A 85 7.41 14.90 -3.09
CA THR A 85 6.92 13.83 -3.98
C THR A 85 7.37 12.46 -3.50
N LEU A 86 8.64 12.31 -3.11
CA LEU A 86 9.18 11.07 -2.56
C LEU A 86 8.50 10.69 -1.24
N ASN A 87 8.25 11.66 -0.34
CA ASN A 87 7.48 11.41 0.89
C ASN A 87 6.05 10.93 0.59
N THR A 88 5.40 11.52 -0.41
CA THR A 88 4.05 11.11 -0.82
C THR A 88 4.05 9.68 -1.36
N GLN A 89 5.04 9.33 -2.20
CA GLN A 89 5.20 7.96 -2.69
C GLN A 89 5.48 6.97 -1.55
N ALA A 90 6.33 7.35 -0.60
CA ALA A 90 6.61 6.53 0.57
C ALA A 90 5.36 6.29 1.43
N ALA A 91 4.52 7.32 1.62
CA ALA A 91 3.25 7.21 2.31
C ALA A 91 2.25 6.31 1.56
N LEU A 92 2.19 6.41 0.23
CA LEU A 92 1.37 5.51 -0.60
C LEU A 92 1.82 4.05 -0.46
N CYS A 93 3.12 3.77 -0.42
CA CYS A 93 3.62 2.44 -0.11
C CYS A 93 3.12 1.97 1.28
N GLY A 94 3.07 2.85 2.28
CA GLY A 94 2.50 2.55 3.59
C GLY A 94 1.00 2.21 3.53
N VAL A 95 0.21 2.93 2.72
CA VAL A 95 -1.21 2.62 2.47
C VAL A 95 -1.36 1.24 1.83
N VAL A 96 -0.52 0.91 0.85
CA VAL A 96 -0.54 -0.42 0.21
C VAL A 96 -0.23 -1.51 1.24
N VAL A 97 0.77 -1.34 2.10
CA VAL A 97 1.07 -2.31 3.18
C VAL A 97 -0.12 -2.47 4.13
N ALA A 98 -0.80 -1.38 4.50
CA ALA A 98 -2.00 -1.45 5.34
C ALA A 98 -3.12 -2.24 4.66
N VAL A 99 -3.32 -2.08 3.35
CA VAL A 99 -4.27 -2.87 2.57
C VAL A 99 -3.87 -4.34 2.53
N LEU A 100 -2.59 -4.67 2.32
CA LEU A 100 -2.10 -6.06 2.33
C LEU A 100 -2.33 -6.72 3.70
N ASN A 101 -2.10 -5.99 4.80
CA ASN A 101 -2.42 -6.48 6.15
C ASN A 101 -3.93 -6.69 6.34
N GLY A 102 -4.76 -5.76 5.86
CA GLY A 102 -6.22 -5.94 5.86
C GLY A 102 -6.67 -7.18 5.11
N LEU A 103 -6.08 -7.45 3.94
CA LEU A 103 -6.33 -8.65 3.14
C LEU A 103 -5.86 -9.93 3.86
N TYR A 104 -4.73 -9.88 4.56
CA TYR A 104 -4.22 -10.99 5.35
C TYR A 104 -5.23 -11.41 6.43
N PHE A 105 -5.71 -10.46 7.23
CA PHE A 105 -6.70 -10.73 8.29
C PHE A 105 -8.06 -11.13 7.73
N TRP A 106 -8.46 -10.55 6.60
CA TRP A 106 -9.70 -10.94 5.93
C TRP A 106 -9.63 -12.41 5.45
N LEU A 107 -8.53 -12.83 4.83
CA LEU A 107 -8.32 -14.23 4.43
C LEU A 107 -8.31 -15.18 5.64
N GLU A 108 -7.76 -14.75 6.78
CA GLU A 108 -7.81 -15.53 8.03
C GLU A 108 -9.25 -15.78 8.49
N SER A 109 -10.14 -14.79 8.35
CA SER A 109 -11.55 -14.96 8.71
C SER A 109 -12.33 -15.95 7.83
N LEU A 110 -11.81 -16.26 6.63
CA LEU A 110 -12.38 -17.31 5.77
C LEU A 110 -11.97 -18.72 6.18
N ASN A 111 -10.97 -18.85 7.05
CA ASN A 111 -10.41 -20.13 7.51
C ASN A 111 -11.06 -20.61 8.83
N VAL A 112 -12.18 -20.01 9.24
CA VAL A 112 -12.97 -20.48 10.39
C VAL A 112 -13.47 -21.88 10.04
N LYS A 113 -12.82 -22.87 10.64
CA LYS A 113 -13.29 -24.26 10.69
C LYS A 113 -14.56 -24.27 11.55
N ASP A 114 -15.70 -24.57 10.92
CA ASP A 114 -16.84 -25.13 11.64
C ASP A 114 -16.44 -26.49 12.24
#